data_AF-A0A402AIW9-F1
#
_entry.id   AF-A0A402AIW9-F1
#
_cell.length_a   1.000
_cell.length_b   1.000
_cell.length_c   1.000
_cell.angle_alpha   90.00
_cell.angle_beta   90.00
_cell.angle_gamma   90.00
#
_symmetry.space_group_name_H-M   'P 1'
#
loop_
_entity.id
_entity.type
_entity.pdbx_description
1 polymer ?
#
loop_
_entity_poly.entity_id
_entity_poly.type
_entity_poly.pdbx_seq_one_letter_code
_entity_poly.pdbx_strand_id
1 'polypeptide(L)'
;MKRRYTRAIQFSWVLLIALLLIGMATPVDASTLKVQQTQAASMLNTRVYLTQDVLRQRFQDSINQQVPQLTTSTINGIAHNAPGGDQGWIGQLAHALIQPSATLTDLTPQSNGFNTGIKLSLYPGDPKPTNSHMLVTFSILNDSTVQVSGQALPGSTALMTGPLTTLHVPMGKITSVQTTTNCGASNLVMGLQIPLNGAQQAQGSVNGPYQARVDQAEQTLAPLSLTTMSPASNTTTAQTVATYVEVPFSSLTTIATGIDSLPLNSGMVAKNIQLSTQNGKLIVTADIISLVFGTPMLKLGTATTIIEPQVANGTLQLHVDKTTLNVLIFTFPADNYNQQIQQTLNTKISSALSSSLTLTSASMGPNAEVSCAAPDSLLLAGTTTIN
;
A
#
# COMPACT_ATOMS: atom_id res chain seq x y z
N MET A 1 10.69 65.99 34.85
CA MET A 1 10.87 64.51 34.80
C MET A 1 9.67 63.82 35.43
N LYS A 2 8.71 63.29 34.65
CA LYS A 2 7.59 62.42 35.12
C LYS A 2 6.66 62.10 33.93
N ARG A 3 7.06 61.18 33.04
CA ARG A 3 6.17 60.58 31.99
C ARG A 3 6.74 59.35 31.28
N ARG A 4 7.72 58.65 31.88
CA ARG A 4 8.31 57.42 31.29
C ARG A 4 8.00 56.13 32.05
N TYR A 5 7.49 56.20 33.28
CA TYR A 5 7.22 55.00 34.10
C TYR A 5 5.79 54.48 34.01
N THR A 6 4.84 55.22 33.44
CA THR A 6 3.43 54.81 33.38
C THR A 6 3.16 53.73 32.31
N ARG A 7 3.98 53.65 31.26
CA ARG A 7 3.84 52.63 30.20
C ARG A 7 4.43 51.27 30.60
N ALA A 8 5.51 51.24 31.39
CA ALA A 8 6.11 50.00 31.87
C ALA A 8 5.21 49.26 32.88
N ILE A 9 4.45 50.01 33.68
CA ILE A 9 3.48 49.45 34.63
C ILE A 9 2.33 48.80 33.84
N GLN A 10 1.76 49.44 32.82
CA GLN A 10 0.67 48.84 32.03
C GLN A 10 1.06 47.52 31.32
N PHE A 11 2.27 47.40 30.77
CA PHE A 11 2.73 46.14 30.16
C PHE A 11 2.95 45.04 31.21
N SER A 12 3.44 45.38 32.40
CA SER A 12 3.60 44.42 33.49
C SER A 12 2.25 43.90 34.01
N TRP A 13 1.20 44.73 34.02
CA TRP A 13 -0.15 44.30 34.41
C TRP A 13 -0.82 43.41 33.37
N VAL A 14 -0.64 43.67 32.06
CA VAL A 14 -1.18 42.81 31.00
C VAL A 14 -0.49 41.45 30.96
N LEU A 15 0.84 41.42 31.17
CA LEU A 15 1.61 40.16 31.24
C LEU A 15 1.22 39.32 32.47
N LEU A 16 0.98 39.97 33.61
CA LEU A 16 0.60 39.30 34.86
C LEU A 16 -0.85 38.80 34.80
N ILE A 17 -1.77 39.51 34.14
CA ILE A 17 -3.14 39.03 33.86
C ILE A 17 -3.13 37.87 32.85
N ALA A 18 -2.28 37.92 31.82
CA ALA A 18 -2.13 36.80 30.89
C ALA A 18 -1.57 35.55 31.57
N LEU A 19 -0.58 35.69 32.47
CA LEU A 19 -0.04 34.59 33.29
C LEU A 19 -1.07 34.07 34.31
N LEU A 20 -1.91 34.95 34.89
CA LEU A 20 -2.95 34.56 35.83
C LEU A 20 -4.12 33.80 35.15
N LEU A 21 -4.42 34.12 33.89
CA LEU A 21 -5.42 33.40 33.08
C LEU A 21 -4.92 32.04 32.59
N ILE A 22 -3.60 31.87 32.43
CA ILE A 22 -2.98 30.57 32.07
C ILE A 22 -2.84 29.65 33.30
N GLY A 23 -2.73 30.22 34.52
CA GLY A 23 -2.58 29.47 35.77
C GLY A 23 -3.89 28.98 36.45
N MET A 24 -5.06 29.41 35.96
CA MET A 24 -6.37 29.12 36.56
C MET A 24 -7.27 28.33 35.60
N ALA A 25 -6.83 27.16 35.14
CA ALA A 25 -7.69 26.23 34.41
C ALA A 25 -7.35 24.77 34.78
N THR A 26 -7.62 24.41 36.04
CA THR A 26 -7.89 23.03 36.43
C THR A 26 -9.23 22.56 35.83
N PRO A 27 -9.43 21.26 35.56
CA PRO A 27 -10.51 20.79 34.72
C PRO A 27 -11.84 20.87 35.46
N VAL A 28 -12.85 21.46 34.81
CA VAL A 28 -14.25 21.30 35.19
C VAL A 28 -14.92 20.59 34.03
N ASP A 29 -15.41 19.39 34.28
CA ASP A 29 -16.18 18.55 33.36
C ASP A 29 -17.35 19.32 32.75
N ALA A 30 -17.46 19.32 31.41
CA ALA A 30 -18.72 19.57 30.71
C ALA A 30 -18.68 19.08 29.25
N SER A 31 -19.40 17.97 29.02
CA SER A 31 -20.30 17.70 27.88
C SER A 31 -19.74 17.71 26.45
N THR A 32 -19.62 16.51 25.88
CA THR A 32 -19.42 16.19 24.47
C THR A 32 -20.51 16.76 23.56
N LEU A 33 -20.14 17.74 22.72
CA LEU A 33 -20.86 18.04 21.48
C LEU A 33 -20.36 17.08 20.39
N LYS A 34 -21.21 16.12 20.00
CA LYS A 34 -20.99 15.30 18.81
C LYS A 34 -21.13 16.19 17.57
N VAL A 35 -20.01 16.65 17.03
CA VAL A 35 -19.95 17.16 15.65
C VAL A 35 -20.00 15.95 14.73
N GLN A 36 -21.19 15.68 14.19
CA GLN A 36 -21.39 14.69 13.15
C GLN A 36 -20.90 15.30 11.84
N GLN A 37 -19.65 15.02 11.49
CA GLN A 37 -19.01 15.53 10.29
C GLN A 37 -19.20 14.52 9.16
N THR A 38 -20.05 14.86 8.18
CA THR A 38 -20.12 14.12 6.91
C THR A 38 -18.89 14.49 6.08
N GLN A 39 -17.75 13.87 6.36
CA GLN A 39 -16.55 14.02 5.54
C GLN A 39 -16.74 13.26 4.22
N ALA A 40 -16.62 13.97 3.09
CA ALA A 40 -16.49 13.36 1.78
C ALA A 40 -15.32 12.36 1.79
N ALA A 41 -15.53 11.16 1.26
CA ALA A 41 -14.55 10.09 1.24
C ALA A 41 -13.28 10.55 0.52
N SER A 42 -12.26 10.95 1.28
CA SER A 42 -10.98 11.37 0.75
C SER A 42 -10.17 10.10 0.43
N MET A 43 -9.79 9.94 -0.84
CA MET A 43 -8.97 8.81 -1.30
C MET A 43 -7.49 9.17 -1.16
N LEU A 44 -6.72 8.27 -0.56
CA LEU A 44 -5.28 8.37 -0.40
C LEU A 44 -4.58 7.71 -1.59
N ASN A 45 -3.78 8.46 -2.35
CA ASN A 45 -2.93 7.86 -3.37
C ASN A 45 -1.72 7.23 -2.68
N THR A 46 -1.41 5.99 -3.01
CA THR A 46 -0.27 5.24 -2.47
C THR A 46 0.39 4.42 -3.57
N ARG A 47 1.63 4.03 -3.35
CA ARG A 47 2.33 3.06 -4.20
C ARG A 47 2.73 1.86 -3.37
N VAL A 48 2.36 0.67 -3.81
CA VAL A 48 2.73 -0.59 -3.18
C VAL A 48 3.83 -1.24 -4.00
N TYR A 49 4.91 -1.58 -3.33
CA TYR A 49 6.12 -2.17 -3.91
C TYR A 49 6.24 -3.62 -3.48
N LEU A 50 6.48 -4.50 -4.46
CA LEU A 50 6.78 -5.92 -4.25
C LEU A 50 8.22 -6.19 -4.66
N THR A 51 8.93 -6.93 -3.80
CA THR A 51 10.33 -7.27 -4.03
C THR A 51 10.48 -8.46 -4.98
N GLN A 52 11.67 -8.58 -5.58
CA GLN A 52 12.00 -9.72 -6.44
C GLN A 52 11.77 -11.06 -5.75
N ASP A 53 12.13 -11.17 -4.47
CA ASP A 53 12.03 -12.43 -3.73
C ASP A 53 10.58 -12.83 -3.48
N VAL A 54 9.71 -11.88 -3.12
CA VAL A 54 8.27 -12.12 -2.98
C VAL A 54 7.69 -12.59 -4.32
N LEU A 55 8.04 -11.91 -5.41
CA LEU A 55 7.58 -12.29 -6.74
C LEU A 55 8.10 -13.68 -7.13
N ARG A 56 9.40 -13.95 -6.99
CA ARG A 56 10.03 -15.24 -7.29
C ARG A 56 9.35 -16.38 -6.55
N GLN A 57 9.08 -16.21 -5.25
CA GLN A 57 8.36 -17.19 -4.45
C GLN A 57 6.96 -17.43 -5.02
N ARG A 58 6.21 -16.37 -5.34
CA ARG A 58 4.86 -16.50 -5.92
C ARG A 58 4.85 -17.17 -7.30
N PHE A 59 5.79 -16.82 -8.17
CA PHE A 59 5.95 -17.49 -9.45
C PHE A 59 6.25 -18.97 -9.27
N GLN A 60 7.17 -19.32 -8.37
CA GLN A 60 7.52 -20.73 -8.11
C GLN A 60 6.36 -21.51 -7.47
N ASP A 61 5.62 -20.92 -6.54
CA ASP A 61 4.45 -21.55 -5.91
C ASP A 61 3.33 -21.79 -6.94
N SER A 62 3.10 -20.82 -7.84
CA SER A 62 2.17 -20.98 -8.96
C SER A 62 2.59 -22.11 -9.90
N ILE A 63 3.88 -22.18 -10.25
CA ILE A 63 4.44 -23.27 -11.05
C ILE A 63 4.24 -24.62 -10.35
N ASN A 64 4.56 -24.72 -9.06
CA ASN A 64 4.42 -25.94 -8.27
C ASN A 64 2.97 -26.43 -8.17
N GLN A 65 2.00 -25.51 -8.20
CA GLN A 65 0.57 -25.85 -8.20
C GLN A 65 0.06 -26.26 -9.58
N GLN A 66 0.50 -25.56 -10.64
CA GLN A 66 -0.03 -25.76 -12.00
C GLN A 66 0.59 -26.99 -12.69
N VAL A 67 1.89 -27.23 -12.55
CA VAL A 67 2.60 -28.30 -13.29
C VAL A 67 2.01 -29.70 -13.02
N PRO A 68 1.76 -30.13 -11.77
CA PRO A 68 1.18 -31.45 -11.51
C PRO A 68 -0.23 -31.61 -12.11
N GLN A 69 -1.03 -30.54 -12.08
CA GLN A 69 -2.39 -30.55 -12.63
C GLN A 69 -2.38 -30.65 -14.16
N LEU A 70 -1.53 -29.85 -14.81
CA LEU A 70 -1.31 -29.90 -16.26
C LEU A 70 -0.90 -31.30 -16.69
N THR A 71 0.06 -31.88 -15.98
CA THR A 71 0.57 -33.23 -16.24
C THR A 71 -0.54 -34.27 -16.15
N THR A 72 -1.32 -34.22 -15.07
CA THR A 72 -2.42 -35.17 -14.85
C THR A 72 -3.48 -35.04 -15.94
N SER A 73 -3.84 -33.80 -16.33
CA SER A 73 -4.79 -33.55 -17.42
C SER A 73 -4.28 -34.08 -18.77
N THR A 74 -3.01 -33.82 -19.10
CA THR A 74 -2.40 -34.31 -20.34
C THR A 74 -2.31 -35.84 -20.37
N ILE A 75 -1.88 -36.46 -19.28
CA ILE A 75 -1.81 -37.93 -19.17
C ILE A 75 -3.20 -38.54 -19.30
N ASN A 76 -4.22 -37.97 -18.64
CA ASN A 76 -5.60 -38.44 -18.75
C ASN A 76 -6.13 -38.31 -20.18
N GLY A 77 -5.76 -37.25 -20.91
CA GLY A 77 -6.08 -37.08 -22.32
C GLY A 77 -5.40 -38.12 -23.22
N ILE A 78 -4.13 -38.43 -22.97
CA ILE A 78 -3.42 -39.51 -23.68
C ILE A 78 -4.09 -40.86 -23.40
N ALA A 79 -4.39 -41.15 -22.14
CA ALA A 79 -5.03 -42.40 -21.73
C ALA A 79 -6.45 -42.54 -22.33
N HIS A 80 -7.24 -41.47 -22.37
CA HIS A 80 -8.59 -41.50 -22.97
C HIS A 80 -8.59 -41.78 -24.47
N ASN A 81 -7.54 -41.38 -25.18
CA ASN A 81 -7.39 -41.63 -26.61
C ASN A 81 -6.83 -43.02 -26.92
N ALA A 82 -6.47 -43.81 -25.90
CA ALA A 82 -6.03 -45.18 -26.07
C ALA A 82 -7.23 -46.16 -26.15
N PRO A 83 -7.06 -47.34 -26.81
CA PRO A 83 -8.07 -48.40 -26.80
C PRO A 83 -8.52 -48.74 -25.38
N GLY A 84 -9.83 -48.98 -25.18
CA GLY A 84 -10.43 -49.15 -23.85
C GLY A 84 -9.77 -50.20 -22.94
N GLY A 85 -9.23 -51.28 -23.52
CA GLY A 85 -8.49 -52.31 -22.77
C GLY A 85 -7.12 -51.87 -22.23
N ASP A 86 -6.56 -50.79 -22.78
CA ASP A 86 -5.19 -50.35 -22.52
C ASP A 86 -5.09 -49.05 -21.69
N GLN A 87 -6.21 -48.35 -21.49
CA GLN A 87 -6.22 -47.03 -20.83
C GLN A 87 -5.62 -47.07 -19.41
N GLY A 88 -5.90 -48.14 -18.65
CA GLY A 88 -5.43 -48.28 -17.27
C GLY A 88 -3.92 -48.42 -17.15
N TRP A 89 -3.30 -49.29 -17.96
CA TRP A 89 -1.84 -49.49 -17.89
C TRP A 89 -1.08 -48.36 -18.60
N ILE A 90 -1.62 -47.79 -19.69
CA ILE A 90 -1.02 -46.62 -20.36
C ILE A 90 -1.01 -45.41 -19.42
N GLY A 91 -2.09 -45.17 -18.68
CA GLY A 91 -2.14 -44.10 -17.68
C GLY A 91 -1.10 -44.29 -16.57
N GLN A 92 -0.98 -45.51 -16.04
CA GLN A 92 0.02 -45.82 -15.00
C GLN A 92 1.45 -45.69 -15.53
N LEU A 93 1.73 -46.18 -16.73
CA LEU A 93 3.04 -46.07 -17.36
C LEU A 93 3.39 -44.60 -17.65
N ALA A 94 2.45 -43.82 -18.17
CA ALA A 94 2.65 -42.39 -18.42
C ALA A 94 2.93 -41.63 -17.12
N HIS A 95 2.19 -41.90 -16.02
CA HIS A 95 2.47 -41.30 -14.71
C HIS A 95 3.82 -41.72 -14.11
N ALA A 96 4.28 -42.93 -14.40
CA ALA A 96 5.58 -43.40 -13.95
C ALA A 96 6.75 -42.77 -14.73
N LEU A 97 6.59 -42.58 -16.04
CA LEU A 97 7.63 -42.09 -16.94
C LEU A 97 7.67 -40.55 -17.07
N ILE A 98 6.52 -39.89 -16.92
CA ILE A 98 6.37 -38.44 -17.09
C ILE A 98 6.10 -37.84 -15.71
N GLN A 99 7.17 -37.34 -15.10
CA GLN A 99 7.15 -36.65 -13.80
C GLN A 99 7.78 -35.27 -13.97
N PRO A 100 7.09 -34.37 -14.68
CA PRO A 100 7.67 -33.11 -15.04
C PRO A 100 7.79 -32.22 -13.81
N SER A 101 8.88 -31.47 -13.77
CA SER A 101 9.12 -30.41 -12.79
C SER A 101 9.53 -29.17 -13.54
N ALA A 102 9.04 -28.02 -13.07
CA ALA A 102 9.47 -26.74 -13.60
C ALA A 102 10.01 -25.88 -12.47
N THR A 103 11.12 -25.20 -12.74
CA THR A 103 11.79 -24.32 -11.79
C THR A 103 12.00 -22.96 -12.42
N LEU A 104 11.69 -21.92 -11.66
CA LEU A 104 12.04 -20.56 -12.03
C LEU A 104 13.56 -20.41 -11.94
N THR A 105 14.17 -19.98 -13.03
CA THR A 105 15.62 -19.78 -13.16
C THR A 105 16.00 -18.31 -13.23
N ASP A 106 15.12 -17.47 -13.78
CA ASP A 106 15.34 -16.03 -13.91
C ASP A 106 14.01 -15.28 -13.72
N LEU A 107 14.10 -14.09 -13.15
CA LEU A 107 13.01 -13.13 -13.00
C LEU A 107 13.61 -11.73 -13.03
N THR A 108 13.94 -11.27 -14.23
CA THR A 108 14.65 -10.00 -14.44
C THR A 108 13.66 -8.91 -14.89
N PRO A 109 13.58 -7.77 -14.19
CA PRO A 109 12.70 -6.67 -14.59
C PRO A 109 13.12 -6.06 -15.93
N GLN A 110 12.13 -5.72 -16.76
CA GLN A 110 12.28 -4.98 -18.02
C GLN A 110 11.20 -3.88 -18.07
N SER A 111 11.25 -2.98 -19.06
CA SER A 111 10.33 -1.84 -19.14
C SER A 111 8.85 -2.23 -19.23
N ASN A 112 8.56 -3.42 -19.76
CA ASN A 112 7.20 -3.87 -20.05
C ASN A 112 6.80 -5.15 -19.27
N GLY A 113 7.58 -5.57 -18.28
CA GLY A 113 7.33 -6.81 -17.57
C GLY A 113 8.59 -7.46 -17.00
N PHE A 114 8.54 -8.77 -16.77
CA PHE A 114 9.68 -9.59 -16.34
C PHE A 114 10.11 -10.54 -17.43
N ASN A 115 11.39 -10.53 -17.78
CA ASN A 115 11.99 -11.67 -18.46
C ASN A 115 12.06 -12.83 -17.44
N THR A 116 11.23 -13.83 -17.68
CA THR A 116 11.01 -14.95 -16.77
C THR A 116 11.59 -16.20 -17.41
N GLY A 117 12.65 -16.74 -16.81
CA GLY A 117 13.29 -17.98 -17.24
C GLY A 117 12.72 -19.17 -16.48
N ILE A 118 12.27 -20.20 -17.18
CA ILE A 118 11.75 -21.45 -16.61
C ILE A 118 12.55 -22.61 -17.17
N LYS A 119 13.01 -23.50 -16.28
CA LYS A 119 13.61 -24.78 -16.64
C LYS A 119 12.59 -25.89 -16.41
N LEU A 120 12.18 -26.54 -17.48
CA LEU A 120 11.30 -27.71 -17.48
C LEU A 120 12.15 -28.99 -17.60
N SER A 121 11.96 -29.92 -16.69
CA SER A 121 12.53 -31.28 -16.75
C SER A 121 11.36 -32.26 -16.83
N LEU A 122 11.39 -33.26 -17.71
CA LEU A 122 10.25 -34.18 -17.89
C LEU A 122 10.24 -35.36 -16.90
N TYR A 123 11.39 -35.67 -16.31
CA TYR A 123 11.58 -36.75 -15.34
C TYR A 123 12.78 -36.45 -14.43
N PRO A 124 12.90 -37.11 -13.27
CA PRO A 124 14.05 -36.97 -12.39
C PRO A 124 15.36 -37.32 -13.11
N GLY A 125 16.32 -36.41 -13.12
CA GLY A 125 17.61 -36.61 -13.78
C GLY A 125 17.62 -36.40 -15.29
N ASP A 126 16.60 -35.71 -15.85
CA ASP A 126 16.55 -35.33 -17.27
C ASP A 126 17.90 -34.76 -17.76
N PRO A 127 18.59 -35.43 -18.71
CA PRO A 127 19.88 -34.99 -19.22
C PRO A 127 19.76 -33.79 -20.18
N LYS A 128 18.55 -33.46 -20.65
CA LYS A 128 18.28 -32.37 -21.59
C LYS A 128 17.04 -31.57 -21.16
N PRO A 129 17.08 -30.92 -19.99
CA PRO A 129 15.99 -30.07 -19.55
C PRO A 129 15.79 -28.92 -20.54
N THR A 130 14.54 -28.54 -20.76
CA THR A 130 14.17 -27.45 -21.66
C THR A 130 14.18 -26.13 -20.90
N ASN A 131 15.02 -25.19 -21.30
CA ASN A 131 14.98 -23.82 -20.80
C ASN A 131 14.12 -22.96 -21.71
N SER A 132 13.26 -22.16 -21.10
CA SER A 132 12.35 -21.25 -21.78
C SER A 132 12.40 -19.88 -21.14
N HIS A 133 12.41 -18.84 -21.96
CA HIS A 133 12.18 -17.47 -21.53
C HIS A 133 10.87 -16.94 -22.09
N MET A 134 10.12 -16.27 -21.23
CA MET A 134 8.88 -15.56 -21.59
C MET A 134 8.87 -14.18 -20.95
N LEU A 135 8.20 -13.23 -21.59
CA LEU A 135 7.94 -11.92 -21.02
C LEU A 135 6.64 -12.01 -20.22
N VAL A 136 6.72 -11.84 -18.91
CA VAL A 136 5.54 -11.76 -18.04
C VAL A 136 5.14 -10.31 -17.87
N THR A 137 3.92 -10.00 -18.28
CA THR A 137 3.34 -8.65 -18.30
C THR A 137 2.18 -8.54 -17.31
N PHE A 138 1.88 -7.31 -16.89
CA PHE A 138 0.82 -7.01 -15.94
C PHE A 138 -0.13 -5.99 -16.54
N SER A 139 -1.43 -6.25 -16.44
CA SER A 139 -2.47 -5.31 -16.86
C SER A 139 -3.58 -5.27 -15.83
N ILE A 140 -4.15 -4.10 -15.58
CA ILE A 140 -5.27 -3.95 -14.65
C ILE A 140 -6.51 -4.59 -15.29
N LEU A 141 -7.07 -5.61 -14.65
CA LEU A 141 -8.31 -6.26 -15.08
C LEU A 141 -9.53 -5.51 -14.51
N ASN A 142 -9.46 -5.12 -13.25
CA ASN A 142 -10.48 -4.33 -12.56
C ASN A 142 -9.87 -3.58 -11.37
N ASP A 143 -10.71 -2.87 -10.61
CA ASP A 143 -10.31 -2.03 -9.48
C ASP A 143 -9.50 -2.75 -8.40
N SER A 144 -9.49 -4.08 -8.30
CA SER A 144 -8.73 -4.83 -7.28
C SER A 144 -7.94 -6.01 -7.84
N THR A 145 -7.90 -6.18 -9.17
CA THR A 145 -7.32 -7.36 -9.80
C THR A 145 -6.39 -6.97 -10.93
N VAL A 146 -5.16 -7.48 -10.88
CA VAL A 146 -4.19 -7.42 -11.97
C VAL A 146 -4.18 -8.76 -12.70
N GLN A 147 -4.27 -8.72 -14.01
CA GLN A 147 -4.04 -9.89 -14.85
C GLN A 147 -2.55 -10.03 -15.17
N VAL A 148 -2.03 -11.22 -14.94
CA VAL A 148 -0.65 -11.61 -15.26
C VAL A 148 -0.69 -12.43 -16.54
N SER A 149 0.04 -12.01 -17.56
CA SER A 149 0.05 -12.66 -18.88
C SER A 149 1.46 -12.94 -19.36
N GLY A 150 1.66 -14.09 -20.00
CA GLY A 150 2.91 -14.48 -20.64
C GLY A 150 2.91 -14.13 -22.13
N GLN A 151 4.06 -13.68 -22.62
CA GLN A 151 4.30 -13.41 -24.03
C GLN A 151 5.60 -14.08 -24.48
N ALA A 152 5.66 -14.47 -25.74
CA ALA A 152 6.89 -15.02 -26.31
C ALA A 152 7.96 -13.94 -26.43
N LEU A 153 9.19 -14.28 -26.06
CA LEU A 153 10.36 -13.45 -26.33
C LEU A 153 10.99 -13.85 -27.66
N PRO A 154 11.41 -12.89 -28.51
CA PRO A 154 12.12 -13.21 -29.75
C PRO A 154 13.34 -14.09 -29.49
N GLY A 155 13.46 -15.19 -30.22
CA GLY A 155 14.59 -16.13 -30.09
C GLY A 155 14.48 -17.12 -28.92
N SER A 156 13.36 -17.15 -28.19
CA SER A 156 13.08 -18.11 -27.12
C SER A 156 11.76 -18.84 -27.36
N THR A 157 11.74 -20.14 -27.06
CA THR A 157 10.49 -20.91 -27.03
C THR A 157 9.73 -20.55 -25.76
N ALA A 158 8.60 -19.86 -25.85
CA ALA A 158 7.74 -19.67 -24.68
C ALA A 158 6.96 -20.94 -24.38
N LEU A 159 6.99 -21.40 -23.12
CA LEU A 159 6.19 -22.55 -22.68
C LEU A 159 4.69 -22.24 -22.71
N MET A 160 4.33 -20.98 -22.48
CA MET A 160 2.95 -20.53 -22.39
C MET A 160 2.84 -19.09 -22.90
N THR A 161 1.73 -18.77 -23.56
CA THR A 161 1.37 -17.40 -23.97
C THR A 161 -0.08 -17.12 -23.61
N GLY A 162 -0.40 -15.86 -23.30
CA GLY A 162 -1.73 -15.44 -22.86
C GLY A 162 -1.86 -15.35 -21.33
N PRO A 163 -3.10 -15.35 -20.81
CA PRO A 163 -3.38 -15.26 -19.38
C PRO A 163 -2.72 -16.41 -18.59
N LEU A 164 -1.95 -16.08 -17.55
CA LEU A 164 -1.31 -17.07 -16.67
C LEU A 164 -2.06 -17.17 -15.34
N THR A 165 -2.32 -16.02 -14.72
CA THR A 165 -2.98 -15.93 -13.42
C THR A 165 -3.49 -14.51 -13.17
N THR A 166 -4.14 -14.30 -12.03
CA THR A 166 -4.59 -13.00 -11.55
C THR A 166 -4.01 -12.74 -10.17
N LEU A 167 -3.63 -11.49 -9.90
CA LEU A 167 -3.20 -11.00 -8.59
C LEU A 167 -4.30 -10.12 -8.00
N HIS A 168 -4.86 -10.51 -6.88
CA HIS A 168 -5.88 -9.76 -6.16
C HIS A 168 -5.25 -8.91 -5.05
N VAL A 169 -5.52 -7.60 -5.09
CA VAL A 169 -5.04 -6.61 -4.12
C VAL A 169 -6.23 -6.07 -3.31
N PRO A 170 -6.39 -6.47 -2.04
CA PRO A 170 -7.59 -6.14 -1.27
C PRO A 170 -7.59 -4.73 -0.66
N MET A 171 -6.54 -3.95 -0.89
CA MET A 171 -6.25 -2.73 -0.11
C MET A 171 -6.84 -1.43 -0.69
N GLY A 172 -7.49 -1.48 -1.85
CA GLY A 172 -8.05 -0.28 -2.49
C GLY A 172 -8.26 -0.44 -3.99
N LYS A 173 -8.39 0.70 -4.68
CA LYS A 173 -8.54 0.75 -6.14
C LYS A 173 -7.18 0.83 -6.82
N ILE A 174 -6.86 -0.14 -7.68
CA ILE A 174 -5.65 -0.15 -8.50
C ILE A 174 -5.75 0.90 -9.60
N THR A 175 -4.74 1.76 -9.69
CA THR A 175 -4.64 2.84 -10.68
C THR A 175 -3.51 2.63 -11.68
N SER A 176 -2.48 1.88 -11.29
CA SER A 176 -1.34 1.55 -12.16
C SER A 176 -0.67 0.27 -11.68
N VAL A 177 -0.01 -0.43 -12.60
CA VAL A 177 0.90 -1.55 -12.31
C VAL A 177 2.07 -1.47 -13.29
N GLN A 178 3.29 -1.44 -12.76
CA GLN A 178 4.51 -1.25 -13.55
C GLN A 178 5.68 -1.98 -12.93
N THR A 179 6.61 -2.44 -13.76
CA THR A 179 7.89 -2.99 -13.30
C THR A 179 8.90 -1.89 -13.04
N THR A 180 9.78 -2.10 -12.08
CA THR A 180 10.86 -1.17 -11.72
C THR A 180 12.21 -1.86 -11.89
N THR A 181 13.13 -1.19 -12.58
CA THR A 181 14.48 -1.71 -12.82
C THR A 181 15.52 -1.15 -11.85
N ASN A 182 15.24 0.01 -11.24
CA ASN A 182 16.21 0.78 -10.44
C ASN A 182 15.62 1.22 -9.08
N CYS A 183 14.90 0.35 -8.37
CA CYS A 183 14.21 0.69 -7.11
C CYS A 183 14.61 -0.23 -5.95
N GLY A 184 15.91 -0.42 -5.72
CA GLY A 184 16.40 -1.33 -4.68
C GLY A 184 16.03 -2.78 -5.00
N ALA A 185 15.48 -3.48 -4.00
CA ALA A 185 14.98 -4.84 -4.14
C ALA A 185 13.55 -4.91 -4.71
N SER A 186 12.88 -3.77 -4.87
CA SER A 186 11.55 -3.69 -5.47
C SER A 186 11.60 -3.73 -6.99
N ASN A 187 10.79 -4.62 -7.57
CA ASN A 187 10.71 -4.80 -9.02
C ASN A 187 9.30 -4.67 -9.60
N LEU A 188 8.28 -4.58 -8.76
CA LEU A 188 6.92 -4.27 -9.19
C LEU A 188 6.34 -3.17 -8.29
N VAL A 189 5.78 -2.14 -8.91
CA VAL A 189 5.04 -1.07 -8.24
C VAL A 189 3.59 -1.07 -8.70
N MET A 190 2.68 -0.93 -7.75
CA MET A 190 1.24 -0.81 -7.97
C MET A 190 0.76 0.51 -7.38
N GLY A 191 0.18 1.39 -8.20
CA GLY A 191 -0.50 2.57 -7.68
C GLY A 191 -1.87 2.17 -7.13
N LEU A 192 -2.18 2.59 -5.90
CA LEU A 192 -3.45 2.32 -5.23
C LEU A 192 -4.11 3.61 -4.74
N GLN A 193 -5.43 3.64 -4.77
CA GLN A 193 -6.25 4.61 -4.05
C GLN A 193 -6.97 3.94 -2.88
N ILE A 194 -6.61 4.34 -1.66
CA ILE A 194 -7.13 3.77 -0.42
C ILE A 194 -8.14 4.76 0.19
N PRO A 195 -9.38 4.36 0.50
CA PRO A 195 -10.32 5.23 1.21
C PRO A 195 -9.87 5.49 2.65
N LEU A 196 -9.81 6.76 3.07
CA LEU A 196 -9.38 7.14 4.44
C LEU A 196 -10.41 6.80 5.53
N ASN A 197 -11.65 6.51 5.15
CA ASN A 197 -12.71 6.13 6.09
C ASN A 197 -12.76 4.59 6.19
N GLY A 198 -12.08 4.02 7.19
CA GLY A 198 -12.12 2.57 7.48
C GLY A 198 -13.51 1.98 7.78
N ALA A 199 -14.57 2.80 7.81
CA ALA A 199 -15.97 2.36 7.91
C ALA A 199 -16.58 1.95 6.56
N GLN A 200 -15.97 2.32 5.43
CA GLN A 200 -16.33 1.77 4.12
C GLN A 200 -15.27 0.75 3.76
N GLN A 201 -15.43 -0.46 4.31
CA GLN A 201 -15.00 -1.65 3.59
C GLN A 201 -15.42 -1.46 2.13
N ALA A 202 -14.52 -1.78 1.22
CA ALA A 202 -14.87 -2.01 -0.16
C ALA A 202 -15.96 -3.10 -0.18
N GLN A 203 -17.23 -2.69 -0.09
CA GLN A 203 -18.32 -3.42 -0.71
C GLN A 203 -18.06 -3.29 -2.21
N GLY A 204 -17.21 -4.18 -2.72
CA GLY A 204 -17.31 -4.63 -4.09
C GLY A 204 -18.71 -5.20 -4.27
N SER A 205 -19.65 -4.34 -4.63
CA SER A 205 -20.96 -4.74 -5.13
C SER A 205 -21.12 -4.06 -6.47
N VAL A 206 -20.55 -4.67 -7.50
CA VAL A 206 -20.89 -4.35 -8.89
C VAL A 206 -22.26 -4.97 -9.14
N ASN A 207 -23.33 -4.25 -8.82
CA ASN A 207 -24.63 -4.50 -9.44
C ASN A 207 -24.58 -3.85 -10.83
N GLY A 208 -24.21 -4.65 -11.82
CA GLY A 208 -24.28 -4.30 -13.23
C GLY A 208 -24.12 -5.57 -14.07
N PRO A 209 -25.15 -6.02 -14.82
CA PRO A 209 -25.07 -7.25 -15.59
C PRO A 209 -24.19 -7.02 -16.81
N TYR A 210 -22.89 -7.33 -16.69
CA TYR A 210 -22.07 -7.52 -17.88
C TYR A 210 -22.27 -8.95 -18.38
N GLN A 211 -23.17 -9.10 -19.35
CA GLN A 211 -23.20 -10.28 -20.20
C GLN A 211 -21.89 -10.31 -20.98
N ALA A 212 -21.06 -11.32 -20.71
CA ALA A 212 -19.98 -11.71 -21.60
C ALA A 212 -20.62 -12.11 -22.95
N ARG A 213 -20.50 -11.22 -23.94
CA ARG A 213 -20.85 -11.50 -25.32
C ARG A 213 -19.79 -12.45 -25.88
N VAL A 214 -20.11 -13.73 -25.89
CA VAL A 214 -19.36 -14.76 -26.63
C VAL A 214 -19.84 -14.66 -28.08
N ASP A 215 -19.08 -13.97 -28.93
CA ASP A 215 -19.29 -14.06 -30.37
C ASP A 215 -18.85 -15.47 -30.82
N GLN A 216 -19.83 -16.33 -31.08
CA GLN A 216 -19.65 -17.59 -31.79
C GLN A 216 -19.34 -17.27 -33.25
N ALA A 217 -18.10 -17.49 -33.67
CA ALA A 217 -17.74 -17.57 -35.09
C ALA A 217 -17.56 -19.05 -35.48
N GLU A 218 -18.14 -19.38 -36.62
CA GLU A 218 -18.32 -20.72 -37.17
C GLU A 218 -17.03 -21.51 -37.41
N GLN A 219 -17.20 -22.83 -37.30
CA GLN A 219 -16.22 -23.88 -37.54
C GLN A 219 -15.70 -23.88 -38.99
N THR A 220 -14.38 -24.02 -39.15
CA THR A 220 -13.77 -24.63 -40.34
C THR A 220 -12.47 -25.34 -39.93
N LEU A 221 -12.14 -26.40 -40.67
CA LEU A 221 -11.32 -27.55 -40.24
C LEU A 221 -9.83 -27.27 -39.92
N ALA A 222 -9.27 -28.13 -39.06
CA ALA A 222 -7.94 -28.16 -38.42
C ALA A 222 -6.71 -28.02 -39.37
N PRO A 223 -5.48 -27.71 -38.88
CA PRO A 223 -4.71 -28.59 -37.97
C PRO A 223 -3.95 -27.88 -36.81
N LEU A 224 -3.84 -28.60 -35.67
CA LEU A 224 -2.94 -28.33 -34.51
C LEU A 224 -2.97 -26.91 -33.93
N SER A 225 -4.09 -26.55 -33.31
CA SER A 225 -4.17 -25.37 -32.44
C SER A 225 -3.34 -25.58 -31.17
N LEU A 226 -2.39 -24.67 -30.91
CA LEU A 226 -1.86 -24.45 -29.57
C LEU A 226 -3.02 -24.30 -28.60
N THR A 227 -3.02 -25.09 -27.54
CA THR A 227 -3.99 -25.06 -26.45
C THR A 227 -4.08 -23.66 -25.86
N THR A 228 -5.11 -22.90 -26.25
CA THR A 228 -5.61 -21.75 -25.50
C THR A 228 -6.27 -22.30 -24.25
N MET A 229 -5.52 -22.31 -23.15
CA MET A 229 -6.01 -22.78 -21.86
C MET A 229 -6.97 -21.76 -21.25
N SER A 230 -8.18 -22.21 -20.92
CA SER A 230 -9.06 -21.51 -19.98
C SER A 230 -8.36 -21.40 -18.62
N PRO A 231 -8.47 -20.26 -17.92
CA PRO A 231 -7.90 -20.13 -16.58
C PRO A 231 -8.57 -21.13 -15.65
N ALA A 232 -7.81 -22.11 -15.16
CA ALA A 232 -8.26 -22.92 -14.04
C ALA A 232 -8.47 -21.98 -12.84
N SER A 233 -9.71 -21.92 -12.33
CA SER A 233 -10.07 -21.20 -11.11
C SER A 233 -9.42 -21.87 -9.91
N ASN A 234 -8.11 -21.70 -9.76
CA ASN A 234 -7.37 -22.18 -8.60
C ASN A 234 -7.27 -21.05 -7.58
N THR A 235 -7.89 -21.26 -6.43
CA THR A 235 -7.71 -20.45 -5.24
C THR A 235 -6.27 -20.59 -4.77
N THR A 236 -5.41 -19.65 -5.15
CA THR A 236 -4.11 -19.45 -4.50
C THR A 236 -4.33 -19.33 -3.00
N THR A 237 -3.68 -20.19 -2.22
CA THR A 237 -3.72 -20.11 -0.77
C THR A 237 -3.17 -18.76 -0.32
N ALA A 238 -3.96 -18.07 0.49
CA ALA A 238 -3.64 -16.75 0.99
C ALA A 238 -2.33 -16.77 1.79
N GLN A 239 -1.26 -16.22 1.21
CA GLN A 239 0.04 -16.11 1.85
C GLN A 239 0.32 -14.67 2.26
N THR A 240 0.79 -14.51 3.49
CA THR A 240 1.30 -13.26 4.01
C THR A 240 2.65 -12.96 3.37
N VAL A 241 2.76 -11.84 2.67
CA VAL A 241 3.98 -11.41 1.97
C VAL A 241 4.46 -10.08 2.51
N ALA A 242 5.78 -9.88 2.53
CA ALA A 242 6.38 -8.59 2.85
C ALA A 242 6.02 -7.58 1.75
N THR A 243 5.57 -6.40 2.16
CA THR A 243 5.19 -5.31 1.25
C THR A 243 5.68 -3.98 1.78
N TYR A 244 5.98 -3.08 0.84
CA TYR A 244 6.32 -1.70 1.14
C TYR A 244 5.27 -0.79 0.53
N VAL A 245 4.79 0.18 1.30
CA VAL A 245 3.77 1.14 0.89
C VAL A 245 4.35 2.54 1.02
N GLU A 246 4.50 3.23 -0.10
CA GLU A 246 4.80 4.66 -0.14
C GLU A 246 3.49 5.45 -0.10
N VAL A 247 3.40 6.38 0.84
CA VAL A 247 2.40 7.45 0.85
C VAL A 247 3.11 8.73 0.39
N PRO A 248 2.91 9.18 -0.86
CA PRO A 248 3.54 10.39 -1.37
C PRO A 248 3.17 11.61 -0.53
N PHE A 249 4.07 12.59 -0.47
CA PHE A 249 3.86 13.80 0.32
C PHE A 249 2.57 14.55 -0.04
N SER A 250 2.18 14.58 -1.33
CA SER A 250 0.90 15.15 -1.76
C SER A 250 -0.31 14.52 -1.06
N SER A 251 -0.27 13.21 -0.83
CA SER A 251 -1.34 12.47 -0.14
C SER A 251 -1.32 12.73 1.37
N LEU A 252 -0.14 12.89 1.97
CA LEU A 252 0.00 13.37 3.34
C LEU A 252 -0.58 14.78 3.51
N THR A 253 -0.32 15.69 2.56
CA THR A 253 -0.88 17.05 2.61
C THR A 253 -2.40 17.05 2.50
N THR A 254 -3.01 16.16 1.70
CA THR A 254 -4.47 15.99 1.65
C THR A 254 -5.05 15.61 3.01
N ILE A 255 -4.40 14.67 3.72
CA ILE A 255 -4.80 14.32 5.10
C ILE A 255 -4.75 15.55 6.00
N ALA A 256 -3.65 16.31 5.97
CA ALA A 256 -3.49 17.50 6.81
C ALA A 256 -4.51 18.60 6.49
N THR A 257 -4.79 18.86 5.22
CA THR A 257 -5.84 19.81 4.82
C THR A 257 -7.24 19.37 5.23
N GLY A 258 -7.48 18.06 5.38
CA GLY A 258 -8.74 17.52 5.89
C GLY A 258 -8.92 17.72 7.41
N ILE A 259 -7.89 18.16 8.13
CA ILE A 259 -7.96 18.52 9.54
C ILE A 259 -8.26 20.04 9.62
N ASP A 260 -9.55 20.40 9.55
CA ASP A 260 -10.00 21.80 9.60
C ASP A 260 -9.52 22.54 10.86
N SER A 261 -9.59 21.86 12.00
CA SER A 261 -9.14 22.40 13.27
C SER A 261 -8.85 21.30 14.29
N LEU A 262 -7.78 21.47 15.06
CA LEU A 262 -7.38 20.56 16.13
C LEU A 262 -7.56 21.27 17.48
N PRO A 263 -8.57 20.90 18.29
CA PRO A 263 -8.75 21.49 19.61
C PRO A 263 -7.57 21.09 20.51
N LEU A 264 -6.89 22.07 21.09
CA LEU A 264 -5.81 21.83 22.04
C LEU A 264 -6.34 21.84 23.47
N ASN A 265 -7.23 22.77 23.80
CA ASN A 265 -7.97 22.79 25.06
C ASN A 265 -9.24 23.66 24.91
N SER A 266 -9.92 23.95 26.01
CA SER A 266 -11.16 24.75 26.03
C SER A 266 -10.99 26.20 25.53
N GLY A 267 -9.76 26.72 25.48
CA GLY A 267 -9.46 28.09 25.09
C GLY A 267 -8.59 28.23 23.84
N MET A 268 -8.13 27.13 23.22
CA MET A 268 -7.18 27.18 22.11
C MET A 268 -7.44 26.11 21.07
N VAL A 269 -7.29 26.49 19.82
CA VAL A 269 -7.40 25.61 18.66
C VAL A 269 -6.23 25.82 17.72
N ALA A 270 -5.71 24.74 17.14
CA ALA A 270 -4.76 24.80 16.04
C ALA A 270 -5.51 24.75 14.70
N LYS A 271 -5.17 25.67 13.79
CA LYS A 271 -5.73 25.75 12.42
C LYS A 271 -4.62 25.94 11.40
N ASN A 272 -4.96 25.90 10.11
CA ASN A 272 -4.03 26.11 9.00
C ASN A 272 -2.84 25.14 9.08
N ILE A 273 -3.13 23.86 9.30
CA ILE A 273 -2.11 22.83 9.46
C ILE A 273 -1.38 22.65 8.13
N GLN A 274 -0.07 22.84 8.15
CA GLN A 274 0.83 22.66 7.03
C GLN A 274 1.83 21.55 7.35
N LEU A 275 2.10 20.71 6.37
CA LEU A 275 3.15 19.70 6.45
C LEU A 275 4.39 20.17 5.71
N SER A 276 5.53 19.72 6.16
CA SER A 276 6.82 19.75 5.46
C SER A 276 7.68 18.59 5.97
N THR A 277 8.82 18.34 5.37
CA THR A 277 9.75 17.30 5.81
C THR A 277 11.13 17.90 6.04
N GLN A 278 11.82 17.46 7.09
CA GLN A 278 13.17 17.89 7.40
C GLN A 278 13.92 16.77 8.10
N ASN A 279 15.12 16.43 7.60
CA ASN A 279 16.01 15.42 8.20
C ASN A 279 15.33 14.06 8.46
N GLY A 280 14.49 13.58 7.54
CA GLY A 280 13.77 12.32 7.69
C GLY A 280 12.62 12.36 8.71
N LYS A 281 12.21 13.56 9.14
CA LYS A 281 11.09 13.79 10.05
C LYS A 281 10.01 14.61 9.39
N LEU A 282 8.77 14.40 9.83
CA LEU A 282 7.62 15.20 9.41
C LEU A 282 7.56 16.46 10.29
N ILE A 283 7.48 17.62 9.67
CA ILE A 283 7.36 18.90 10.35
C ILE A 283 5.94 19.42 10.12
N VAL A 284 5.19 19.56 11.21
CA VAL A 284 3.83 20.12 11.20
C VAL A 284 3.89 21.54 11.71
N THR A 285 3.34 22.47 10.93
CA THR A 285 3.21 23.87 11.32
C THR A 285 1.73 24.21 11.42
N ALA A 286 1.31 24.86 12.51
CA ALA A 286 -0.09 25.23 12.70
C ALA A 286 -0.22 26.58 13.41
N ASP A 287 -1.25 27.33 13.05
CA ASP A 287 -1.60 28.57 13.73
C ASP A 287 -2.39 28.27 15.00
N ILE A 288 -1.91 28.78 16.13
CA ILE A 288 -2.61 28.66 17.41
C ILE A 288 -3.52 29.85 17.58
N ILE A 289 -4.82 29.60 17.72
CA ILE A 289 -5.86 30.61 17.82
C ILE A 289 -6.56 30.49 19.17
N SER A 290 -6.67 31.61 19.89
CA SER A 290 -7.46 31.70 21.11
C SER A 290 -8.94 31.66 20.78
N LEU A 291 -9.68 30.86 21.53
CA LEU A 291 -11.14 30.84 21.56
C LEU A 291 -11.61 31.75 22.70
N VAL A 292 -12.46 32.72 22.37
CA VAL A 292 -13.18 33.55 23.36
C VAL A 292 -14.67 33.27 23.16
N PHE A 293 -15.33 32.77 24.21
CA PHE A 293 -16.72 32.26 24.12
C PHE A 293 -16.93 31.22 23.00
N GLY A 294 -15.93 30.35 22.76
CA GLY A 294 -15.98 29.33 21.72
C GLY A 294 -15.75 29.85 20.29
N THR A 295 -15.48 31.14 20.10
CA THR A 295 -15.20 31.73 18.79
C THR A 295 -13.71 32.04 18.61
N PRO A 296 -13.10 31.70 17.46
CA PRO A 296 -11.70 32.00 17.17
C PRO A 296 -11.50 33.52 17.03
N MET A 297 -10.78 34.15 17.95
CA MET A 297 -10.63 35.62 17.97
C MET A 297 -9.23 36.13 17.64
N LEU A 298 -8.18 35.43 18.08
CA LEU A 298 -6.81 35.96 17.97
C LEU A 298 -5.79 34.85 17.68
N LYS A 299 -4.99 35.03 16.62
CA LYS A 299 -3.79 34.22 16.40
C LYS A 299 -2.76 34.57 17.49
N LEU A 300 -2.52 33.61 18.38
CA LEU A 300 -1.57 33.72 19.46
C LEU A 300 -0.14 33.47 18.97
N GLY A 301 0.03 32.61 17.98
CA GLY A 301 1.34 32.28 17.44
C GLY A 301 1.26 31.15 16.42
N THR A 302 2.42 30.64 16.04
CA THR A 302 2.56 29.49 15.15
C THR A 302 3.34 28.40 15.88
N ALA A 303 2.74 27.23 16.02
CA ALA A 303 3.38 26.05 16.57
C ALA A 303 4.07 25.26 15.45
N THR A 304 5.29 24.81 15.71
CA THR A 304 6.04 23.88 14.87
C THR A 304 6.30 22.61 15.67
N THR A 305 5.84 21.48 15.15
CA THR A 305 5.95 20.17 15.77
C THR A 305 6.77 19.25 14.87
N ILE A 306 7.80 18.63 15.46
CA ILE A 306 8.64 17.64 14.79
C ILE A 306 8.11 16.26 15.15
N ILE A 307 7.84 15.46 14.13
CA ILE A 307 7.19 14.16 14.23
C ILE A 307 8.04 13.10 13.54
N GLU A 308 8.24 11.99 14.24
CA GLU A 308 8.87 10.79 13.69
C GLU A 308 7.81 9.68 13.52
N PRO A 309 7.63 9.15 12.31
CA PRO A 309 6.77 7.98 12.12
C PRO A 309 7.43 6.74 12.73
N GLN A 310 6.63 5.93 13.41
CA GLN A 310 7.05 4.72 14.10
C GLN A 310 5.99 3.64 13.94
N VAL A 311 6.33 2.41 14.31
CA VAL A 311 5.38 1.30 14.34
C VAL A 311 5.36 0.72 15.73
N ALA A 312 4.15 0.51 16.27
CA ALA A 312 3.96 -0.23 17.50
C ALA A 312 2.64 -1.02 17.44
N ASN A 313 2.69 -2.27 17.88
CA ASN A 313 1.58 -3.23 17.80
C ASN A 313 1.04 -3.44 16.37
N GLY A 314 1.90 -3.38 15.35
CA GLY A 314 1.51 -3.60 13.96
C GLY A 314 0.81 -2.41 13.30
N THR A 315 0.70 -1.26 13.96
CA THR A 315 0.06 -0.05 13.44
C THR A 315 1.02 1.13 13.38
N LEU A 316 0.71 2.08 12.49
CA LEU A 316 1.45 3.33 12.35
C LEU A 316 1.19 4.19 13.58
N GLN A 317 2.27 4.65 14.21
CA GLN A 317 2.24 5.63 15.27
C GLN A 317 3.10 6.82 14.88
N LEU A 318 2.70 8.01 15.29
CA LEU A 318 3.45 9.24 15.15
C LEU A 318 4.00 9.62 16.52
N HIS A 319 5.32 9.61 16.66
CA HIS A 319 5.99 10.11 17.85
C HIS A 319 6.27 11.59 17.70
N VAL A 320 5.94 12.38 18.72
CA VAL A 320 6.23 13.82 18.71
C VAL A 320 7.52 14.06 19.50
N ASP A 321 8.59 14.44 18.79
CA ASP A 321 9.89 14.71 19.42
C ASP A 321 9.89 16.04 20.18
N LYS A 322 9.37 17.08 19.52
CA LYS A 322 9.46 18.45 20.00
C LYS A 322 8.33 19.30 19.43
N THR A 323 7.79 20.19 20.26
CA THR A 323 6.93 21.27 19.81
C THR A 323 7.47 22.62 20.28
N THR A 324 7.58 23.57 19.34
CA THR A 324 7.96 24.96 19.63
C THR A 324 6.83 25.89 19.26
N LEU A 325 6.50 26.83 20.14
CA LEU A 325 5.54 27.89 19.86
C LEU A 325 6.28 29.20 19.57
N ASN A 326 6.05 29.76 18.39
CA ASN A 326 6.57 31.06 17.99
C ASN A 326 5.49 32.13 18.16
N VAL A 327 5.74 33.10 19.03
CA VAL A 327 4.90 34.28 19.26
C VAL A 327 5.71 35.51 18.91
N LEU A 328 5.42 36.12 17.75
CA LEU A 328 6.20 37.22 17.19
C LEU A 328 7.70 36.84 17.07
N ILE A 329 8.57 37.48 17.85
CA ILE A 329 10.03 37.25 17.85
C ILE A 329 10.49 36.23 18.90
N PHE A 330 9.57 35.70 19.72
CA PHE A 330 9.89 34.80 20.82
C PHE A 330 9.54 33.36 20.46
N THR A 331 10.44 32.43 20.80
CA THR A 331 10.24 30.99 20.64
C THR A 331 10.21 30.33 22.01
N PHE A 332 9.16 29.58 22.29
CA PHE A 332 8.96 28.87 23.56
C PHE A 332 8.96 27.36 23.32
N PRO A 333 9.66 26.57 24.15
CA PRO A 333 9.45 25.13 24.17
C PRO A 333 8.03 24.84 24.69
N ALA A 334 7.30 24.02 23.95
CA ALA A 334 5.92 23.64 24.25
C ALA A 334 5.78 22.12 24.41
N ASP A 335 6.87 21.47 24.83
CA ASP A 335 6.98 20.00 24.88
C ASP A 335 5.97 19.35 25.83
N ASN A 336 5.44 20.12 26.79
CA ASN A 336 4.33 19.69 27.65
C ASN A 336 3.07 19.28 26.86
N TYR A 337 2.91 19.72 25.61
CA TYR A 337 1.79 19.33 24.74
C TYR A 337 2.09 18.12 23.85
N ASN A 338 3.34 17.63 23.80
CA ASN A 338 3.75 16.56 22.87
C ASN A 338 2.92 15.29 23.05
N GLN A 339 2.65 14.88 24.29
CA GLN A 339 1.84 13.69 24.57
C GLN A 339 0.40 13.84 24.08
N GLN A 340 -0.22 15.00 24.28
CA GLN A 340 -1.59 15.25 23.85
C GLN A 340 -1.69 15.29 22.32
N ILE A 341 -0.73 15.94 21.66
CA ILE A 341 -0.64 16.00 20.19
C ILE A 341 -0.46 14.58 19.64
N GLN A 342 0.48 13.81 20.19
CA GLN A 342 0.73 12.41 19.82
C GLN A 342 -0.55 11.56 19.96
N GLN A 343 -1.24 11.63 21.10
CA GLN A 343 -2.49 10.88 21.32
C GLN A 343 -3.56 11.24 20.28
N THR A 344 -3.73 12.54 20.00
CA THR A 344 -4.76 13.00 19.06
C THR A 344 -4.45 12.56 17.64
N LEU A 345 -3.18 12.68 17.21
CA LEU A 345 -2.72 12.24 15.89
C LEU A 345 -2.85 10.72 15.72
N ASN A 346 -2.40 9.93 16.70
CA ASN A 346 -2.47 8.48 16.64
C ASN A 346 -3.92 7.99 16.59
N THR A 347 -4.83 8.65 17.30
CA THR A 347 -6.27 8.32 17.22
C THR A 347 -6.84 8.55 15.82
N LYS A 348 -6.36 9.56 15.09
CA LYS A 348 -6.85 9.89 13.74
C LYS A 348 -6.23 9.04 12.63
N ILE A 349 -4.96 8.65 12.77
CA ILE A 349 -4.21 7.98 11.70
C ILE A 349 -4.27 6.45 11.81
N SER A 350 -4.29 5.90 13.03
CA SER A 350 -4.30 4.44 13.24
C SER A 350 -5.51 3.75 12.60
N SER A 351 -6.62 4.47 12.42
CA SER A 351 -7.84 3.93 11.80
C SER A 351 -7.80 3.87 10.27
N ALA A 352 -6.88 4.59 9.62
CA ALA A 352 -6.88 4.72 8.16
C ALA A 352 -6.11 3.59 7.43
N LEU A 353 -5.13 2.96 8.09
CA LEU A 353 -4.18 2.02 7.45
C LEU A 353 -4.16 0.60 8.07
N SER A 354 -4.89 0.37 9.17
CA SER A 354 -4.77 -0.86 9.97
C SER A 354 -5.59 -2.06 9.48
N SER A 355 -6.52 -1.88 8.53
CA SER A 355 -7.44 -2.97 8.14
C SER A 355 -6.86 -4.00 7.17
N SER A 356 -5.71 -3.71 6.53
CA SER A 356 -5.17 -4.57 5.48
C SER A 356 -3.64 -4.70 5.43
N LEU A 357 -2.93 -4.00 6.33
CA LEU A 357 -1.48 -4.04 6.44
C LEU A 357 -1.08 -4.18 7.90
N THR A 358 -0.27 -5.20 8.21
CA THR A 358 0.42 -5.28 9.50
C THR A 358 1.79 -4.65 9.35
N LEU A 359 2.00 -3.51 9.98
CA LEU A 359 3.23 -2.74 9.84
C LEU A 359 4.36 -3.31 10.69
N THR A 360 5.59 -3.21 10.20
CA THR A 360 6.82 -3.60 10.89
C THR A 360 7.78 -2.42 11.03
N SER A 361 7.78 -1.49 10.07
CA SER A 361 8.51 -0.22 10.18
C SER A 361 7.80 0.90 9.41
N ALA A 362 8.12 2.13 9.81
CA ALA A 362 7.66 3.34 9.15
C ALA A 362 8.80 4.36 9.20
N SER A 363 9.07 5.04 8.09
CA SER A 363 10.12 6.06 8.00
C SER A 363 9.77 7.08 6.92
N MET A 364 10.34 8.28 6.99
CA MET A 364 10.29 9.21 5.86
C MET A 364 11.42 8.91 4.88
N GLY A 365 11.11 8.94 3.59
CA GLY A 365 12.08 8.77 2.52
C GLY A 365 12.38 7.33 2.13
N PRO A 366 13.30 7.14 1.16
CA PRO A 366 13.68 5.83 0.64
C PRO A 366 14.45 4.99 1.67
N ASN A 367 14.41 3.68 1.48
CA ASN A 367 15.25 2.70 2.19
C ASN A 367 16.01 1.81 1.18
N ALA A 368 16.75 0.82 1.65
CA ALA A 368 17.51 -0.09 0.79
C ALA A 368 16.62 -0.93 -0.15
N GLU A 369 15.41 -1.24 0.30
CA GLU A 369 14.45 -2.13 -0.38
C GLU A 369 13.66 -1.38 -1.46
N VAL A 370 13.39 -0.09 -1.23
CA VAL A 370 12.65 0.82 -2.11
C VAL A 370 13.45 2.12 -2.24
N SER A 371 14.55 2.06 -2.98
CA SER A 371 15.47 3.20 -3.13
C SER A 371 14.91 4.34 -3.99
N CYS A 372 13.84 4.07 -4.75
CA CYS A 372 13.22 5.04 -5.65
C CYS A 372 12.06 5.83 -5.02
N ALA A 373 11.72 5.57 -3.75
CA ALA A 373 10.72 6.37 -3.04
C ALA A 373 11.19 7.83 -2.90
N ALA A 374 10.24 8.75 -2.91
CA ALA A 374 10.55 10.18 -2.79
C ALA A 374 11.13 10.50 -1.40
N PRO A 375 12.10 11.42 -1.26
CA PRO A 375 12.70 11.76 0.04
C PRO A 375 11.72 12.30 1.08
N ASP A 376 10.59 12.84 0.64
CA ASP A 376 9.54 13.44 1.45
C ASP A 376 8.30 12.55 1.63
N SER A 377 8.31 11.34 1.08
CA SER A 377 7.21 10.39 1.24
C SER A 377 7.32 9.61 2.55
N LEU A 378 6.19 9.13 3.05
CA LEU A 378 6.14 8.18 4.16
C LEU A 378 6.24 6.78 3.58
N LEU A 379 7.31 6.08 3.89
CA LEU A 379 7.52 4.69 3.51
C LEU A 379 7.15 3.78 4.69
N LEU A 380 6.26 2.85 4.43
CA LEU A 380 5.76 1.86 5.38
C LEU A 380 6.22 0.49 4.94
N ALA A 381 6.84 -0.30 5.81
CA ALA A 381 7.10 -1.70 5.57
C ALA A 381 6.19 -2.55 6.44
N GLY A 382 5.70 -3.65 5.89
CA GLY A 382 4.78 -4.52 6.61
C GLY A 382 4.55 -5.82 5.88
N THR A 383 3.47 -6.47 6.27
CA THR A 383 2.99 -7.66 5.60
C THR A 383 1.52 -7.52 5.24
N THR A 384 1.16 -7.99 4.05
CA THR A 384 -0.23 -8.08 3.62
C THR A 384 -0.50 -9.44 2.97
N THR A 385 -1.77 -9.73 2.76
CA THR A 385 -2.21 -10.92 2.04
C THR A 385 -2.53 -10.52 0.61
N ILE A 386 -1.78 -11.09 -0.33
CA ILE A 386 -2.04 -10.94 -1.76
C ILE A 386 -2.41 -12.33 -2.29
N ASN A 387 -3.49 -12.44 -3.07
CA ASN A 387 -3.95 -13.74 -3.57
C ASN A 387 -3.75 -13.86 -5.07
#